data_AF-A0A1S4N1H7-F1
#
_entry.id   AF-A0A1S4N1H7-F1
#
_cell.length_a   1.000
_cell.length_b   1.000
_cell.length_c   1.000
_cell.angle_alpha   90.00
_cell.angle_beta   90.00
_cell.angle_gamma   90.00
#
_symmetry.space_group_name_H-M   'P 1'
#
loop_
_entity.id
_entity.type
_entity.pdbx_description
1 polymer ?
#
loop_
_entity_poly.entity_id
_entity_poly.type
_entity_poly.pdbx_seq_one_letter_code
_entity_poly.pdbx_strand_id
1 'polypeptide(L)'
;MNYMEVTLPNYSYVFNFEQEFAHYETRRWMRENWTYGFYYVGVYMILIFGGQHYMQSRPKYNLRGVLSLWNTLLAGFSIMGACRTAPELLHTLKNYGLYHSVCVPSFIEQDKVSGFWSWMFVLSKLPELGDTIFIVLRKQPLIFLHWYHHITVLLYSWFSYTEYTSSARWFIVMNYCVHSVMYSYYALKSMGYRPYKSIQMIITTLQLIQMVVGCFINLWAYNFINSVPSSSSMESSGPYFCHISKLNIKLSVAMYFSYFVLFSRFFYKNYINKDYNVKEHHSNGYEQQQQQQTNKIKTSNKSVTRGGGVGVGGTPAGNAISSNAIENNYKAKYH
;
A
#
# COMPACT_ATOMS: atom_id res chain seq x y z
N MET A 1 10.51 27.18 31.11
CA MET A 1 10.91 25.98 30.36
C MET A 1 10.25 26.07 29.00
N ASN A 2 11.02 25.95 27.92
CA ASN A 2 10.47 25.94 26.57
C ASN A 2 9.75 24.59 26.39
N TYR A 3 8.41 24.59 26.40
CA TYR A 3 7.60 23.35 26.38
C TYR A 3 7.82 22.49 25.14
N MET A 4 8.53 23.01 24.14
CA MET A 4 8.87 22.31 22.91
C MET A 4 10.21 21.57 22.98
N GLU A 5 11.09 21.84 23.93
CA GLU A 5 12.46 21.30 23.92
C GLU A 5 12.52 19.85 24.45
N VAL A 6 12.88 18.91 23.58
CA VAL A 6 12.95 17.48 23.89
C VAL A 6 14.40 17.02 23.96
N THR A 7 14.72 16.20 24.94
CA THR A 7 15.98 15.45 24.97
C THR A 7 15.97 14.43 23.83
N LEU A 8 16.91 14.55 22.91
CA LEU A 8 17.02 13.62 21.78
C LEU A 8 17.46 12.23 22.25
N PRO A 9 16.98 11.14 21.62
CA PRO A 9 17.48 9.81 21.90
C PRO A 9 18.97 9.73 21.52
N ASN A 10 19.75 8.94 22.28
CA ASN A 10 21.16 8.75 21.99
C ASN A 10 21.31 7.75 20.82
N TYR A 11 21.57 8.28 19.63
CA TYR A 11 21.84 7.48 18.44
C TYR A 11 23.23 6.87 18.51
N SER A 12 23.35 5.54 18.35
CA SER A 12 24.66 4.87 18.30
C SER A 12 25.56 5.39 17.17
N TYR A 13 24.97 5.83 16.04
CA TYR A 13 25.69 6.39 14.91
C TYR A 13 24.77 7.27 14.05
N VAL A 14 25.16 8.53 13.81
CA VAL A 14 24.45 9.47 12.92
C VAL A 14 25.23 9.56 11.61
N PHE A 15 24.56 9.35 10.48
CA PHE A 15 25.22 9.47 9.18
C PHE A 15 25.33 10.93 8.75
N ASN A 16 26.36 11.27 7.95
CA ASN A 16 26.58 12.64 7.47
C ASN A 16 25.35 13.21 6.73
N PHE A 17 24.69 12.41 5.90
CA PHE A 17 23.48 12.82 5.17
C PHE A 17 22.27 13.07 6.09
N GLU A 18 22.21 12.42 7.26
CA GLU A 18 21.18 12.70 8.26
C GLU A 18 21.50 13.99 9.01
N GLN A 19 22.78 14.27 9.28
CA GLN A 19 23.23 15.45 10.01
C GLN A 19 23.07 16.75 9.19
N GLU A 20 23.23 16.67 7.88
CA GLU A 20 23.04 17.76 6.91
C GLU A 20 21.58 17.99 6.54
N PHE A 21 20.64 17.16 7.03
CA PHE A 21 19.24 17.27 6.65
C PHE A 21 18.60 18.59 7.11
N ALA A 22 18.19 19.40 6.13
CA ALA A 22 17.48 20.65 6.34
C ALA A 22 15.96 20.46 6.17
N HIS A 23 15.27 20.16 7.26
CA HIS A 23 13.81 19.95 7.27
C HIS A 23 13.03 21.12 6.64
N TYR A 24 13.47 22.36 6.85
CA TYR A 24 12.79 23.55 6.31
C TYR A 24 12.79 23.59 4.78
N GLU A 25 13.90 23.18 4.15
CA GLU A 25 14.04 23.18 2.69
C GLU A 25 13.19 22.10 2.04
N THR A 26 13.20 20.88 2.60
CA THR A 26 12.42 19.77 2.07
C THR A 26 10.92 20.00 2.22
N ARG A 27 10.49 20.64 3.32
CA ARG A 27 9.10 21.07 3.49
C ARG A 27 8.72 22.15 2.49
N ARG A 28 9.56 23.17 2.30
CA ARG A 28 9.30 24.22 1.31
C ARG A 28 9.15 23.63 -0.09
N TRP A 29 10.06 22.74 -0.47
CA TRP A 29 9.98 22.03 -1.76
C TRP A 29 8.69 21.22 -1.88
N MET A 30 8.30 20.43 -0.87
CA MET A 30 7.05 19.66 -0.91
C MET A 30 5.80 20.54 -1.00
N ARG A 31 5.83 21.70 -0.34
CA ARG A 31 4.72 22.68 -0.37
C ARG A 31 4.60 23.35 -1.72
N GLU A 32 5.71 23.76 -2.32
CA GLU A 32 5.74 24.35 -3.67
C GLU A 32 5.31 23.33 -4.73
N ASN A 33 5.64 22.06 -4.51
CA ASN A 33 5.36 20.96 -5.45
C ASN A 33 4.16 20.09 -5.01
N TRP A 34 3.18 20.66 -4.30
CA TRP A 34 2.04 19.90 -3.78
C TRP A 34 1.21 19.22 -4.89
N THR A 35 1.19 19.78 -6.09
CA THR A 35 0.48 19.21 -7.25
C THR A 35 1.14 17.94 -7.79
N TYR A 36 2.42 17.68 -7.49
CA TYR A 36 3.13 16.50 -8.00
C TYR A 36 2.49 15.19 -7.56
N GLY A 37 1.93 15.13 -6.35
CA GLY A 37 1.17 13.97 -5.89
C GLY A 37 0.05 13.58 -6.86
N PHE A 38 -0.70 14.55 -7.37
CA PHE A 38 -1.79 14.30 -8.32
C PHE A 38 -1.28 13.87 -9.70
N TYR A 39 -0.18 14.47 -10.18
CA TYR A 39 0.46 14.03 -11.42
C TYR A 39 0.94 12.58 -11.33
N TYR A 40 1.59 12.20 -10.23
CA TYR A 40 2.03 10.82 -10.02
C TYR A 40 0.87 9.83 -9.98
N VAL A 41 -0.25 10.18 -9.33
CA VAL A 41 -1.47 9.37 -9.33
C VAL A 41 -2.05 9.24 -10.74
N GLY A 42 -2.10 10.32 -11.51
CA GLY A 42 -2.56 10.30 -12.91
C GLY A 42 -1.73 9.34 -13.76
N VAL A 43 -0.39 9.45 -13.68
CA VAL A 43 0.54 8.54 -14.37
C VAL A 43 0.35 7.10 -13.91
N TYR A 44 0.23 6.86 -12.60
CA TYR A 44 0.00 5.54 -12.01
C TYR A 44 -1.28 4.89 -12.55
N MET A 45 -2.39 5.62 -12.62
CA MET A 45 -3.66 5.13 -13.15
C MET A 45 -3.55 4.76 -14.63
N ILE A 46 -2.92 5.61 -15.44
CA ILE A 46 -2.67 5.34 -16.87
C ILE A 46 -1.82 4.07 -17.02
N LEU A 47 -0.75 3.94 -16.24
CA LEU A 47 0.14 2.77 -16.29
C LEU A 47 -0.57 1.48 -15.89
N ILE A 48 -1.47 1.51 -14.90
CA ILE A 48 -2.21 0.33 -14.47
C ILE A 48 -3.22 -0.11 -15.51
N PHE A 49 -4.15 0.78 -15.90
CA PHE A 49 -5.23 0.40 -16.81
C PHE A 49 -4.70 0.18 -18.23
N GLY A 50 -3.79 1.04 -18.68
CA GLY A 50 -3.09 0.87 -19.95
C GLY A 50 -2.21 -0.38 -19.95
N GLY A 51 -1.47 -0.64 -18.86
CA GLY A 51 -0.66 -1.84 -18.70
C GLY A 51 -1.48 -3.13 -18.67
N GLN A 52 -2.63 -3.13 -18.00
CA GLN A 52 -3.58 -4.26 -18.01
C GLN A 52 -4.06 -4.54 -19.43
N HIS A 53 -4.51 -3.52 -20.16
CA HIS A 53 -4.96 -3.66 -21.55
C HIS A 53 -3.83 -4.17 -22.47
N TYR A 54 -2.64 -3.58 -22.37
CA TYR A 54 -1.47 -3.98 -23.14
C TYR A 54 -1.09 -5.46 -22.89
N MET A 55 -1.09 -5.88 -21.63
CA MET A 55 -0.74 -7.24 -21.25
C MET A 55 -1.76 -8.29 -21.69
N GLN A 56 -3.01 -7.94 -22.04
CA GLN A 56 -4.02 -8.93 -22.48
C GLN A 56 -3.50 -9.79 -23.64
N SER A 57 -2.78 -9.18 -24.58
CA SER A 57 -2.24 -9.83 -25.79
C SER A 57 -0.88 -10.53 -25.61
N ARG A 58 -0.24 -10.42 -24.43
CA ARG A 58 1.14 -10.88 -24.19
C ARG A 58 1.20 -12.05 -23.19
N PRO A 59 2.24 -12.90 -23.21
CA PRO A 59 2.47 -13.87 -22.14
C PRO A 59 2.88 -13.17 -20.82
N LYS A 60 2.70 -13.86 -19.68
CA LYS A 60 3.15 -13.37 -18.36
C LYS A 60 4.67 -13.30 -18.31
N TYR A 61 5.23 -12.23 -17.73
CA TYR A 61 6.68 -12.13 -17.53
C TYR A 61 7.15 -12.91 -16.30
N ASN A 62 8.33 -13.54 -16.40
CA ASN A 62 9.00 -14.14 -15.26
C ASN A 62 9.99 -13.14 -14.64
N LEU A 63 9.47 -12.27 -13.77
CA LEU A 63 10.23 -11.21 -13.10
C LEU A 63 10.71 -11.61 -11.70
N ARG A 64 10.88 -12.91 -11.42
CA ARG A 64 11.10 -13.40 -10.05
C ARG A 64 12.38 -12.84 -9.41
N GLY A 65 13.48 -12.77 -10.15
CA GLY A 65 14.74 -12.20 -9.66
C GLY A 65 14.63 -10.71 -9.36
N VAL A 66 14.08 -9.94 -10.30
CA VAL A 66 13.87 -8.49 -10.14
C VAL A 66 12.91 -8.19 -8.99
N LEU A 67 11.81 -8.93 -8.89
CA LEU A 67 10.84 -8.80 -7.80
C LEU A 67 11.46 -9.15 -6.44
N SER A 68 12.37 -10.13 -6.41
CA SER A 68 13.10 -10.46 -5.19
C SER A 68 14.00 -9.33 -4.75
N LEU A 69 14.82 -8.80 -5.66
CA LEU A 69 15.68 -7.65 -5.37
C LEU A 69 14.85 -6.45 -4.91
N TRP A 70 13.75 -6.17 -5.60
CA TRP A 70 12.83 -5.09 -5.28
C TRP A 70 12.27 -5.20 -3.85
N ASN A 71 11.70 -6.36 -3.50
CA ASN A 71 11.17 -6.59 -2.16
C ASN A 71 12.26 -6.56 -1.08
N THR A 72 13.48 -7.04 -1.38
CA THR A 72 14.61 -6.97 -0.45
C THR A 72 15.04 -5.52 -0.20
N LEU A 73 15.07 -4.68 -1.23
CA LEU A 73 15.39 -3.26 -1.09
C LEU A 73 14.33 -2.54 -0.25
N LEU A 74 13.04 -2.77 -0.52
CA LEU A 74 11.95 -2.19 0.26
C LEU A 74 11.93 -2.70 1.72
N ALA A 75 12.27 -3.97 1.93
CA ALA A 75 12.42 -4.54 3.27
C ALA A 75 13.57 -3.85 4.02
N GLY A 76 14.76 -3.76 3.41
CA GLY A 76 15.93 -3.11 4.01
C GLY A 76 15.66 -1.64 4.34
N PHE A 77 15.04 -0.90 3.42
CA PHE A 77 14.61 0.48 3.63
C PHE A 77 13.65 0.60 4.83
N SER A 78 12.64 -0.28 4.89
CA SER A 78 11.64 -0.26 5.98
C SER A 78 12.24 -0.65 7.34
N ILE A 79 13.18 -1.61 7.36
CA ILE A 79 13.90 -2.00 8.58
C ILE A 79 14.76 -0.83 9.08
N MET A 80 15.53 -0.20 8.19
CA MET A 80 16.36 0.95 8.56
C MET A 80 15.51 2.11 9.07
N GLY A 81 14.40 2.43 8.39
CA GLY A 81 13.43 3.43 8.83
C GLY A 81 12.89 3.12 10.22
N ALA A 82 12.41 1.88 10.45
CA ALA A 82 11.91 1.45 11.75
C ALA A 82 12.99 1.57 12.84
N CYS A 83 14.20 1.09 12.60
CA CYS A 83 15.31 1.16 13.57
C CYS A 83 15.70 2.60 13.92
N ARG A 84 15.50 3.55 13.00
CA ARG A 84 15.90 4.96 13.17
C ARG A 84 14.80 5.78 13.85
N THR A 85 13.53 5.54 13.52
CA THR A 85 12.40 6.32 14.04
C THR A 85 11.73 5.71 15.27
N ALA A 86 11.78 4.38 15.46
CA ALA A 86 11.13 3.75 16.62
C ALA A 86 11.76 4.12 17.97
N PRO A 87 13.10 4.25 18.12
CA PRO A 87 13.70 4.71 19.37
C PRO A 87 13.25 6.12 19.75
N GLU A 88 13.10 7.04 18.78
CA GLU A 88 12.57 8.39 19.02
C GLU A 88 11.14 8.34 19.57
N LEU A 89 10.26 7.57 18.93
CA LEU A 89 8.87 7.45 19.39
C LEU A 89 8.80 6.87 20.81
N LEU A 90 9.57 5.82 21.09
CA LEU A 90 9.60 5.18 22.41
C LEU A 90 10.16 6.11 23.48
N HIS A 91 11.21 6.88 23.16
CA HIS A 91 11.81 7.85 24.06
C HIS A 91 10.84 9.00 24.37
N THR A 92 10.19 9.56 23.34
CA THR A 92 9.19 10.61 23.50
C THR A 92 8.00 10.12 24.33
N LEU A 93 7.52 8.90 24.08
CA LEU A 93 6.40 8.32 24.83
C LEU A 93 6.75 8.06 26.30
N LYS A 94 7.96 7.59 26.59
CA LYS A 94 8.40 7.25 27.95
C LYS A 94 8.66 8.50 28.81
N ASN A 95 9.28 9.53 28.25
CA ASN A 95 9.73 10.70 29.01
C ASN A 95 8.72 11.86 29.02
N TYR A 96 7.94 12.02 27.95
CA TYR A 96 7.04 13.17 27.76
C TYR A 96 5.56 12.77 27.60
N GLY A 97 5.28 11.46 27.51
CA GLY A 97 3.92 10.92 27.47
C GLY A 97 3.24 11.00 26.10
N LEU A 98 1.96 10.59 26.08
CA LEU A 98 1.19 10.45 24.85
C LEU A 98 0.94 11.80 24.17
N TYR A 99 0.69 12.87 24.94
CA TYR A 99 0.47 14.21 24.40
C TYR A 99 1.63 14.69 23.54
N HIS A 100 2.85 14.62 24.07
CA HIS A 100 4.03 15.05 23.33
C HIS A 100 4.28 14.19 22.09
N SER A 101 3.97 12.88 22.18
CA SER A 101 4.12 11.95 21.07
C SER A 101 3.12 12.21 19.91
N VAL A 102 1.98 12.83 20.18
CA VAL A 102 0.90 13.05 19.20
C VAL A 102 0.82 14.51 18.74
N CYS A 103 0.98 15.47 19.64
CA CYS A 103 0.70 16.88 19.40
C CYS A 103 1.93 17.75 19.10
N VAL A 104 3.14 17.27 19.40
CA VAL A 104 4.38 18.05 19.23
C VAL A 104 5.23 17.47 18.10
N PRO A 105 5.57 18.24 17.06
CA PRO A 105 6.30 17.78 15.87
C PRO A 105 7.83 17.74 16.06
N SER A 106 8.30 17.48 17.29
CA SER A 106 9.74 17.51 17.63
C SER A 106 10.59 16.50 16.84
N PHE A 107 9.99 15.41 16.34
CA PHE A 107 10.69 14.40 15.53
C PHE A 107 11.13 14.91 14.15
N ILE A 108 10.58 16.02 13.66
CA ILE A 108 10.99 16.66 12.40
C ILE A 108 11.86 17.88 12.67
N GLU A 109 11.51 18.66 13.69
CA GLU A 109 12.12 19.98 13.94
C GLU A 109 13.43 19.88 14.72
N GLN A 110 13.52 18.96 15.68
CA GLN A 110 14.67 18.85 16.59
C GLN A 110 15.54 17.64 16.26
N ASP A 111 14.89 16.56 15.84
CA ASP A 111 15.57 15.33 15.47
C ASP A 111 15.82 15.26 13.95
N LYS A 112 17.05 15.54 13.56
CA LYS A 112 17.45 15.48 12.14
C LYS A 112 17.37 14.07 11.56
N VAL A 113 17.62 13.04 12.37
CA VAL A 113 17.58 11.64 11.92
C VAL A 113 16.13 11.27 11.63
N SER A 114 15.24 11.43 12.62
CA SER A 114 13.82 11.12 12.43
C SER A 114 13.18 12.01 11.36
N GLY A 115 13.59 13.27 11.23
CA GLY A 115 13.16 14.18 10.18
C GLY A 115 13.52 13.71 8.77
N PHE A 116 14.76 13.27 8.56
CA PHE A 116 15.22 12.69 7.29
C PHE A 116 14.41 11.44 6.94
N TRP A 117 14.26 10.50 7.88
CA TRP A 117 13.51 9.27 7.66
C TRP A 117 12.01 9.49 7.45
N SER A 118 11.46 10.59 7.98
CA SER A 118 10.08 11.02 7.74
C SER A 118 9.90 11.60 6.33
N TRP A 119 10.89 12.33 5.82
CA TRP A 119 10.87 12.78 4.43
C TRP A 119 11.00 11.61 3.45
N MET A 120 11.95 10.71 3.72
CA MET A 120 12.15 9.49 2.93
C MET A 120 10.91 8.59 2.95
N PHE A 121 10.16 8.56 4.06
CA PHE A 121 8.89 7.82 4.15
C PHE A 121 7.85 8.29 3.11
N VAL A 122 7.72 9.61 2.95
CA VAL A 122 6.77 10.17 1.98
C VAL A 122 7.22 9.86 0.56
N LEU A 123 8.52 10.00 0.30
CA LEU A 123 9.09 9.66 -0.99
C LEU A 123 9.00 8.17 -1.31
N SER A 124 9.08 7.27 -0.31
CA SER A 124 8.99 5.82 -0.52
C SER A 124 7.67 5.37 -1.11
N LYS A 125 6.60 6.16 -0.95
CA LYS A 125 5.30 5.88 -1.55
C LYS A 125 5.33 5.87 -3.08
N LEU A 126 6.28 6.59 -3.70
CA LEU A 126 6.49 6.56 -5.14
C LEU A 126 7.11 5.25 -5.63
N PRO A 127 8.25 4.77 -5.10
CA PRO A 127 8.72 3.41 -5.35
C PRO A 127 7.63 2.36 -5.09
N GLU A 128 6.92 2.41 -3.97
CA GLU A 128 5.88 1.42 -3.63
C GLU A 128 4.80 1.24 -4.73
N LEU A 129 4.55 2.25 -5.58
CA LEU A 129 3.68 2.10 -6.77
C LEU A 129 4.17 1.02 -7.75
N GLY A 130 5.48 0.77 -7.77
CA GLY A 130 6.13 -0.29 -8.55
C GLY A 130 5.59 -1.68 -8.24
N ASP A 131 5.10 -1.92 -7.01
CA ASP A 131 4.48 -3.20 -6.63
C ASP A 131 3.31 -3.52 -7.55
N THR A 132 2.51 -2.51 -7.89
CA THR A 132 1.37 -2.67 -8.79
C THR A 132 1.80 -2.94 -10.23
N ILE A 133 2.91 -2.34 -10.68
CA ILE A 133 3.49 -2.59 -12.00
C ILE A 133 3.89 -4.07 -12.11
N PHE A 134 4.55 -4.63 -11.09
CA PHE A 134 4.90 -6.06 -11.07
C PHE A 134 3.67 -6.97 -11.10
N ILE A 135 2.58 -6.60 -10.41
CA ILE A 135 1.31 -7.35 -10.46
C ILE A 135 0.75 -7.39 -11.88
N VAL A 136 0.70 -6.23 -12.55
CA VAL A 136 0.19 -6.11 -13.93
C VAL A 136 1.04 -6.90 -14.92
N LEU A 137 2.38 -6.77 -14.86
CA LEU A 137 3.31 -7.48 -15.75
C LEU A 137 3.28 -9.00 -15.54
N ARG A 138 2.93 -9.47 -14.35
CA ARG A 138 2.78 -10.89 -14.02
C ARG A 138 1.36 -11.43 -14.25
N LYS A 139 0.45 -10.61 -14.76
CA LYS A 139 -0.98 -10.93 -14.94
C LYS A 139 -1.63 -11.46 -13.66
N GLN A 140 -1.27 -10.89 -12.51
CA GLN A 140 -1.92 -11.21 -11.25
C GLN A 140 -3.18 -10.34 -11.08
N PRO A 141 -4.21 -10.83 -10.39
CA PRO A 141 -5.44 -10.08 -10.18
C PRO A 141 -5.13 -8.84 -9.33
N LEU A 142 -5.35 -7.67 -9.91
CA LEU A 142 -5.20 -6.39 -9.21
C LEU A 142 -6.48 -6.11 -8.41
N ILE A 143 -6.42 -6.31 -7.10
CA ILE A 143 -7.56 -6.07 -6.20
C ILE A 143 -7.77 -4.58 -5.94
N PHE A 144 -9.03 -4.16 -5.76
CA PHE A 144 -9.41 -2.78 -5.43
C PHE A 144 -8.62 -2.22 -4.25
N LEU A 145 -8.51 -3.00 -3.17
CA LEU A 145 -7.80 -2.62 -1.95
C LEU A 145 -6.37 -2.15 -2.21
N HIS A 146 -5.65 -2.78 -3.15
CA HIS A 146 -4.24 -2.51 -3.38
C HIS A 146 -4.03 -1.15 -4.05
N TRP A 147 -4.64 -0.93 -5.22
CA TRP A 147 -4.45 0.34 -5.94
C TRP A 147 -5.13 1.51 -5.24
N TYR A 148 -6.28 1.29 -4.59
CA TYR A 148 -6.92 2.31 -3.76
C TYR A 148 -5.98 2.78 -2.65
N HIS A 149 -5.44 1.83 -1.88
CA HIS A 149 -4.48 2.11 -0.81
C HIS A 149 -3.26 2.89 -1.31
N HIS A 150 -2.61 2.44 -2.39
CA HIS A 150 -1.41 3.10 -2.91
C HIS A 150 -1.64 4.54 -3.35
N ILE A 151 -2.79 4.84 -3.95
CA ILE A 151 -3.17 6.22 -4.32
C ILE A 151 -3.39 7.07 -3.07
N THR A 152 -4.22 6.58 -2.15
CA THR A 152 -4.64 7.38 -1.00
C THR A 152 -3.50 7.61 -0.01
N VAL A 153 -2.62 6.63 0.25
CA VAL A 153 -1.44 6.84 1.11
C VAL A 153 -0.42 7.78 0.48
N LEU A 154 -0.24 7.77 -0.85
CA LEU A 154 0.67 8.70 -1.53
C LEU A 154 0.20 10.13 -1.37
N LEU A 155 -1.08 10.41 -1.69
CA LEU A 155 -1.64 11.76 -1.57
C LEU A 155 -1.67 12.24 -0.12
N TYR A 156 -2.10 11.37 0.80
CA TYR A 156 -2.18 11.72 2.22
C TYR A 156 -0.81 11.97 2.84
N SER A 157 0.19 11.13 2.56
CA SER A 157 1.54 11.33 3.12
C SER A 157 2.19 12.62 2.61
N TRP A 158 2.02 12.94 1.33
CA TRP A 158 2.48 14.22 0.77
C TRP A 158 1.81 15.41 1.47
N PHE A 159 0.47 15.39 1.56
CA PHE A 159 -0.29 16.44 2.22
C PHE A 159 0.09 16.59 3.71
N SER A 160 0.09 15.50 4.46
CA SER A 160 0.39 15.48 5.90
C SER A 160 1.81 16.00 6.22
N TYR A 161 2.78 15.72 5.35
CA TYR A 161 4.13 16.24 5.49
C TYR A 161 4.21 17.75 5.23
N THR A 162 3.49 18.28 4.24
CA THR A 162 3.47 19.75 4.02
C THR A 162 2.93 20.52 5.23
N GLU A 163 1.95 19.93 5.92
CA GLU A 163 1.34 20.47 7.13
C GLU A 163 2.15 20.19 8.40
N TYR A 164 3.27 19.44 8.36
CA TYR A 164 4.01 19.01 9.58
C TYR A 164 3.08 18.44 10.66
N THR A 165 2.20 17.53 10.24
CA THR A 165 1.25 16.92 11.16
C THR A 165 1.99 16.14 12.24
N SER A 166 1.82 16.51 13.50
CA SER A 166 2.55 15.89 14.62
C SER A 166 2.23 14.41 14.82
N SER A 167 0.97 14.01 14.58
CA SER A 167 0.53 12.62 14.67
C SER A 167 1.15 11.73 13.58
N ALA A 168 1.77 12.31 12.54
CA ALA A 168 2.48 11.55 11.50
C ALA A 168 3.60 10.69 12.08
N ARG A 169 4.22 11.08 13.21
CA ARG A 169 5.22 10.28 13.93
C ARG A 169 4.75 8.83 14.13
N TRP A 170 3.54 8.66 14.67
CA TRP A 170 2.94 7.35 14.92
C TRP A 170 2.69 6.58 13.63
N PHE A 171 2.14 7.24 12.61
CA PHE A 171 1.81 6.60 11.33
C PHE A 171 3.06 6.11 10.60
N ILE A 172 4.13 6.91 10.61
CA ILE A 172 5.41 6.58 9.98
C ILE A 172 6.04 5.37 10.66
N VAL A 173 6.21 5.42 11.99
CA VAL A 173 6.88 4.34 12.74
C VAL A 173 6.12 3.02 12.61
N MET A 174 4.80 3.03 12.80
CA MET A 174 3.99 1.81 12.66
C MET A 174 4.06 1.25 11.24
N ASN A 175 3.98 2.12 10.21
CA ASN A 175 4.05 1.66 8.83
C ASN A 175 5.42 1.07 8.51
N TYR A 176 6.53 1.69 8.92
CA TYR A 176 7.86 1.12 8.78
C TYR A 176 7.99 -0.26 9.44
N CYS A 177 7.48 -0.40 10.68
CA CYS A 177 7.47 -1.69 11.36
C CYS A 177 6.66 -2.75 10.59
N VAL A 178 5.45 -2.44 10.15
CA VAL A 178 4.61 -3.41 9.42
C VAL A 178 5.18 -3.73 8.03
N HIS A 179 5.65 -2.72 7.29
CA HIS A 179 6.26 -2.88 5.97
C HIS A 179 7.57 -3.67 6.05
N SER A 180 8.35 -3.51 7.12
CA SER A 180 9.56 -4.32 7.33
C SER A 180 9.24 -5.82 7.35
N VAL A 181 8.18 -6.22 8.06
CA VAL A 181 7.73 -7.62 8.14
C VAL A 181 7.09 -8.07 6.82
N MET A 182 6.22 -7.25 6.23
CA MET A 182 5.50 -7.56 5.00
C MET A 182 6.46 -7.77 3.82
N TYR A 183 7.38 -6.83 3.56
CA TYR A 183 8.33 -6.93 2.45
C TYR A 183 9.37 -8.02 2.68
N SER A 184 9.80 -8.25 3.92
CA SER A 184 10.66 -9.41 4.24
C SER A 184 9.98 -10.73 3.87
N TYR A 185 8.70 -10.87 4.19
CA TYR A 185 7.92 -12.04 3.77
C TYR A 185 7.82 -12.16 2.25
N TYR A 186 7.56 -11.07 1.54
CA TYR A 186 7.49 -11.09 0.07
C TYR A 186 8.83 -11.37 -0.59
N ALA A 187 9.93 -10.85 -0.05
CA ALA A 187 11.29 -11.14 -0.49
C ALA A 187 11.57 -12.65 -0.40
N LEU A 188 11.32 -13.26 0.76
CA LEU A 188 11.47 -14.70 0.98
C LEU A 188 10.61 -15.52 0.01
N LYS A 189 9.35 -15.10 -0.19
CA LYS A 189 8.43 -15.75 -1.13
C LYS A 189 8.91 -15.66 -2.58
N SER A 190 9.49 -14.54 -3.00
CA SER A 190 10.07 -14.39 -4.34
C SER A 190 11.38 -15.16 -4.52
N MET A 191 12.19 -15.35 -3.48
CA MET A 191 13.38 -16.20 -3.54
C MET A 191 13.03 -17.69 -3.74
N GLY A 192 11.81 -18.10 -3.37
CA GLY A 192 11.33 -19.48 -3.58
C GLY A 192 11.00 -20.23 -2.32
N TYR A 193 11.26 -19.62 -1.17
CA TYR A 193 10.80 -20.16 0.09
C TYR A 193 9.27 -20.11 0.10
N ARG A 194 8.66 -21.14 0.70
CA ARG A 194 7.22 -21.21 0.93
C ARG A 194 6.98 -20.93 2.41
N PRO A 195 6.98 -19.66 2.85
CA PRO A 195 6.73 -19.33 4.24
C PRO A 195 5.35 -19.86 4.67
N TYR A 196 5.26 -20.30 5.92
CA TYR A 196 4.03 -20.88 6.48
C TYR A 196 2.85 -19.90 6.36
N LYS A 197 1.64 -20.44 6.10
CA LYS A 197 0.40 -19.65 5.98
C LYS A 197 0.13 -18.78 7.22
N SER A 198 0.54 -19.24 8.40
CA SER A 198 0.44 -18.50 9.66
C SER A 198 1.16 -17.14 9.62
N ILE A 199 2.29 -17.04 8.92
CA ILE A 199 3.04 -15.77 8.79
C ILE A 199 2.21 -14.76 8.00
N GLN A 200 1.53 -15.20 6.94
CA GLN A 200 0.64 -14.34 6.16
C GLN A 200 -0.54 -13.82 7.01
N MET A 201 -1.08 -14.67 7.88
CA MET A 201 -2.11 -14.27 8.84
C MET A 201 -1.58 -13.23 9.83
N ILE A 202 -0.41 -13.46 10.42
CA ILE A 202 0.24 -12.52 11.35
C ILE A 202 0.43 -11.15 10.69
N ILE A 203 0.93 -11.10 9.44
CA ILE A 203 1.09 -9.84 8.70
C ILE A 203 -0.24 -9.11 8.53
N THR A 204 -1.29 -9.85 8.15
CA THR A 204 -2.61 -9.24 7.95
C THR A 204 -3.19 -8.74 9.29
N THR A 205 -2.95 -9.46 10.39
CA THR A 205 -3.33 -9.03 11.73
C THR A 205 -2.57 -7.79 12.17
N LEU A 206 -1.26 -7.70 11.92
CA LEU A 206 -0.45 -6.52 12.21
C LEU A 206 -0.95 -5.29 11.43
N GLN A 207 -1.32 -5.46 10.16
CA GLN A 207 -1.92 -4.40 9.35
C GLN A 207 -3.27 -3.93 9.93
N LEU A 208 -4.13 -4.86 10.39
CA LEU A 208 -5.39 -4.49 11.05
C LEU A 208 -5.16 -3.73 12.36
N ILE A 209 -4.22 -4.18 13.19
CA ILE A 209 -3.84 -3.49 14.43
C ILE A 209 -3.33 -2.08 14.11
N GLN A 210 -2.50 -1.91 13.08
CA GLN A 210 -2.04 -0.60 12.62
C GLN A 210 -3.22 0.34 12.31
N MET A 211 -4.28 -0.16 11.67
CA MET A 211 -5.45 0.67 11.37
C MET A 211 -6.22 1.07 12.62
N VAL A 212 -6.37 0.15 13.58
CA VAL A 212 -7.04 0.41 14.87
C VAL A 212 -6.27 1.45 15.68
N VAL A 213 -4.95 1.28 15.82
CA VAL A 213 -4.10 2.24 16.53
C VAL A 213 -4.11 3.59 15.80
N GLY A 214 -4.08 3.60 14.47
CA GLY A 214 -4.18 4.83 13.68
C GLY A 214 -5.48 5.59 13.93
N CYS A 215 -6.63 4.90 13.96
CA CYS A 215 -7.90 5.49 14.35
C CYS A 215 -7.89 6.03 15.78
N PHE A 216 -7.35 5.26 16.74
CA PHE A 216 -7.26 5.67 18.14
C PHE A 216 -6.45 6.97 18.32
N ILE A 217 -5.26 7.06 17.72
CA ILE A 217 -4.40 8.25 17.81
C ILE A 217 -5.11 9.48 17.22
N ASN A 218 -5.78 9.34 16.08
CA ASN A 218 -6.54 10.44 15.49
C ASN A 218 -7.73 10.89 16.33
N LEU A 219 -8.49 9.94 16.89
CA LEU A 219 -9.63 10.25 17.76
C LEU A 219 -9.15 10.91 19.06
N TRP A 220 -8.03 10.44 19.61
CA TRP A 220 -7.41 11.05 20.78
C TRP A 220 -7.00 12.50 20.50
N ALA A 221 -6.32 12.75 19.39
CA ALA A 221 -5.94 14.10 18.95
C ALA A 221 -7.17 15.00 18.72
N TYR A 222 -8.22 14.46 18.10
CA TYR A 222 -9.47 15.18 17.86
C TYR A 222 -10.16 15.59 19.17
N ASN A 223 -10.28 14.67 20.12
CA ASN A 223 -10.87 14.95 21.42
C ASN A 223 -10.05 15.99 22.19
N PHE A 224 -8.72 15.88 22.15
CA PHE A 224 -7.83 16.84 22.79
C PHE A 224 -8.02 18.26 22.23
N ILE A 225 -8.00 18.43 20.91
CA ILE A 225 -8.18 19.74 20.25
C ILE A 225 -9.56 20.35 20.54
N ASN A 226 -10.59 19.53 20.72
CA ASN A 226 -11.94 20.02 21.06
C ASN A 226 -12.12 20.30 22.55
N SER A 227 -11.31 19.68 23.41
CA SER A 227 -11.33 19.94 24.86
C SER A 227 -10.66 21.26 25.26
N VAL A 228 -9.91 21.87 24.34
CA VAL A 228 -9.15 23.10 24.56
C VAL A 228 -9.68 24.20 23.63
N PRO A 229 -9.75 25.48 24.07
CA PRO A 229 -10.06 26.59 23.17
C PRO A 229 -9.16 26.60 21.93
N SER A 230 -9.73 26.79 20.74
CA SER A 230 -8.98 26.74 19.47
C SER A 230 -7.89 27.81 19.37
N SER A 231 -7.99 28.91 20.13
CA SER A 231 -6.92 29.92 20.25
C SER A 231 -5.69 29.40 20.99
N SER A 232 -5.89 28.55 22.01
CA SER A 232 -4.83 28.03 22.87
C SER A 232 -4.12 26.80 22.29
N SER A 233 -4.80 26.02 21.44
CA SER A 233 -4.20 24.84 20.81
C SER A 233 -3.29 25.16 19.62
N MET A 234 -3.46 26.36 19.04
CA MET A 234 -2.65 26.83 17.90
C MET A 234 -1.55 27.82 18.32
N GLU A 235 -1.53 28.23 19.60
CA GLU A 235 -0.50 29.08 20.16
C GLU A 235 0.78 28.26 20.41
N SER A 236 1.83 28.50 19.60
CA SER A 236 3.10 27.76 19.64
C SER A 236 3.86 27.83 20.97
N SER A 237 3.48 28.73 21.88
CA SER A 237 4.08 28.87 23.22
C SER A 237 3.17 28.41 24.36
N GLY A 238 1.98 27.90 24.05
CA GLY A 238 0.98 27.51 25.03
C GLY A 238 1.17 26.09 25.57
N PRO A 239 0.70 25.80 26.79
CA PRO A 239 0.76 24.46 27.40
C PRO A 239 -0.10 23.41 26.66
N TYR A 240 -0.98 23.84 25.75
CA TYR A 240 -1.91 23.00 24.99
C TYR A 240 -1.66 22.97 23.48
N PHE A 241 -0.46 23.36 23.04
CA PHE A 241 -0.06 23.35 21.63
C PHE A 241 -0.19 21.97 20.97
N CYS A 242 -0.99 21.89 19.90
CA CYS A 242 -1.12 20.67 19.10
C CYS A 242 -1.06 21.00 17.60
N HIS A 243 0.08 20.68 16.96
CA HIS A 243 0.31 21.01 15.55
C HIS A 243 -0.31 19.96 14.63
N ILE A 244 -1.65 20.00 14.55
CA ILE A 244 -2.47 19.14 13.68
C ILE A 244 -3.69 19.95 13.18
N SER A 245 -3.89 20.00 11.87
CA SER A 245 -5.07 20.62 11.25
C SER A 245 -6.32 19.74 11.40
N LYS A 246 -7.49 20.37 11.63
CA LYS A 246 -8.80 19.67 11.66
C LYS A 246 -9.09 18.95 10.34
N LEU A 247 -8.61 19.50 9.22
CA LEU A 247 -8.73 18.86 7.90
C LEU A 247 -7.91 17.57 7.85
N ASN A 248 -6.67 17.61 8.35
CA ASN A 248 -5.78 16.45 8.40
C ASN A 248 -6.40 15.31 9.21
N ILE A 249 -6.95 15.61 10.40
CA ILE A 249 -7.63 14.62 11.24
C ILE A 249 -8.79 13.97 10.49
N LYS A 250 -9.65 14.79 9.85
CA LYS A 250 -10.80 14.26 9.09
C LYS A 250 -10.36 13.34 7.96
N LEU A 251 -9.36 13.75 7.19
CA LEU A 251 -8.79 12.94 6.09
C LEU A 251 -8.14 11.66 6.61
N SER A 252 -7.38 11.74 7.69
CA SER A 252 -6.70 10.62 8.32
C SER A 252 -7.69 9.60 8.87
N VAL A 253 -8.70 10.03 9.64
CA VAL A 253 -9.76 9.15 10.16
C VAL A 253 -10.51 8.48 9.02
N ALA A 254 -10.89 9.23 7.98
CA ALA A 254 -11.58 8.65 6.83
C ALA A 254 -10.72 7.59 6.12
N MET A 255 -9.43 7.87 5.90
CA MET A 255 -8.50 6.94 5.29
C MET A 255 -8.32 5.67 6.14
N TYR A 256 -7.96 5.80 7.42
CA TYR A 256 -7.72 4.67 8.31
C TYR A 256 -8.97 3.82 8.52
N PHE A 257 -10.14 4.44 8.65
CA PHE A 257 -11.42 3.73 8.75
C PHE A 257 -11.73 2.96 7.46
N SER A 258 -11.53 3.57 6.29
CA SER A 258 -11.72 2.89 5.00
C SER A 258 -10.83 1.64 4.86
N TYR A 259 -9.56 1.75 5.28
CA TYR A 259 -8.63 0.63 5.25
C TYR A 259 -9.03 -0.45 6.25
N PHE A 260 -9.44 -0.08 7.46
CA PHE A 260 -9.92 -1.03 8.45
C PHE A 260 -11.07 -1.89 7.89
N VAL A 261 -12.06 -1.26 7.25
CA VAL A 261 -13.19 -1.98 6.63
C VAL A 261 -12.71 -2.90 5.50
N LEU A 262 -11.86 -2.41 4.61
CA LEU A 262 -11.38 -3.18 3.45
C LEU A 262 -10.49 -4.36 3.87
N PHE A 263 -9.57 -4.16 4.81
CA PHE A 263 -8.71 -5.22 5.36
C PHE A 263 -9.51 -6.21 6.19
N SER A 264 -10.52 -5.77 6.95
CA SER A 264 -11.40 -6.67 7.70
C SER A 264 -12.19 -7.57 6.77
N ARG A 265 -12.73 -6.99 5.68
CA ARG A 265 -13.40 -7.76 4.62
C ARG A 265 -12.44 -8.74 3.94
N PHE A 266 -11.20 -8.32 3.65
CA PHE A 266 -10.17 -9.19 3.07
C PHE A 266 -9.80 -10.34 4.02
N PHE A 267 -9.63 -10.05 5.32
CA PHE A 267 -9.29 -11.04 6.33
C PHE A 267 -10.40 -12.07 6.50
N TYR A 268 -11.65 -11.61 6.64
CA TYR A 268 -12.81 -12.48 6.75
C TYR A 268 -12.93 -13.41 5.54
N LYS A 269 -12.78 -12.85 4.34
CA LYS A 269 -12.87 -13.59 3.08
C LYS A 269 -11.79 -14.66 2.91
N ASN A 270 -10.54 -14.35 3.27
CA ASN A 270 -9.40 -15.24 3.00
C ASN A 270 -9.12 -16.25 4.12
N TYR A 271 -9.42 -15.91 5.38
CA TYR A 271 -9.02 -16.73 6.52
C TYR A 271 -10.20 -17.33 7.28
N ILE A 272 -11.36 -16.67 7.32
CA ILE A 272 -12.53 -17.15 8.08
C ILE A 272 -13.49 -17.91 7.18
N ASN A 273 -13.82 -17.36 6.01
CA ASN A 273 -14.75 -17.98 5.08
C ASN A 273 -14.07 -19.11 4.28
N LYS A 274 -14.27 -20.36 4.72
CA LYS A 274 -13.74 -21.56 4.04
C LYS A 274 -14.34 -21.77 2.64
N ASP A 275 -15.57 -21.33 2.38
CA ASP A 275 -16.25 -21.54 1.10
C ASP A 275 -15.71 -20.63 -0.02
N TYR A 276 -15.10 -19.49 0.33
CA TYR A 276 -14.48 -18.60 -0.65
C TYR A 276 -13.18 -19.18 -1.23
N ASN A 277 -12.37 -19.83 -0.39
CA ASN A 277 -11.12 -20.47 -0.82
C ASN A 277 -11.34 -21.60 -1.85
N VAL A 278 -12.50 -22.26 -1.81
CA VAL A 278 -12.89 -23.30 -2.79
C VAL A 278 -13.34 -22.67 -4.11
N LYS A 279 -14.14 -21.59 -4.06
CA LYS A 279 -14.65 -20.90 -5.26
C LYS A 279 -13.58 -20.12 -6.04
N GLU A 280 -12.58 -19.54 -5.36
CA GLU A 280 -11.49 -18.79 -6.01
C GLU A 280 -10.46 -19.72 -6.68
N HIS A 281 -10.18 -20.89 -6.11
CA HIS A 281 -9.36 -21.91 -6.77
C HIS A 281 -10.04 -22.48 -8.03
N HIS A 282 -11.37 -22.65 -7.99
CA HIS A 282 -12.14 -23.05 -9.18
C HIS A 282 -12.21 -21.92 -10.22
N SER A 283 -12.51 -20.67 -9.84
CA SER A 283 -12.62 -19.55 -10.80
C SER A 283 -11.29 -19.19 -11.46
N ASN A 284 -10.19 -19.15 -10.70
CA ASN A 284 -8.85 -18.92 -11.26
C ASN A 284 -8.38 -20.08 -12.16
N GLY A 285 -8.82 -21.32 -11.88
CA GLY A 285 -8.57 -22.48 -12.75
C GLY A 285 -9.34 -22.40 -14.07
N TYR A 286 -10.60 -21.99 -14.02
CA TYR A 286 -11.46 -21.80 -15.20
C TYR A 286 -11.04 -20.60 -16.05
N GLU A 287 -10.69 -19.46 -15.46
CA GLU A 287 -10.22 -18.27 -16.21
C GLU A 287 -8.85 -18.51 -16.87
N GLN A 288 -7.94 -19.25 -16.22
CA GLN A 288 -6.65 -19.63 -16.82
C GLN A 288 -6.81 -20.65 -17.96
N GLN A 289 -7.76 -21.60 -17.84
CA GLN A 289 -8.08 -22.55 -18.92
C GLN A 289 -8.77 -21.86 -20.10
N GLN A 290 -9.71 -20.94 -19.84
CA GLN A 290 -10.35 -20.16 -20.90
C GLN A 290 -9.35 -19.27 -21.62
N GLN A 291 -8.45 -18.54 -20.93
CA GLN A 291 -7.40 -17.76 -21.59
C GLN A 291 -6.44 -18.64 -22.41
N GLN A 292 -6.13 -19.87 -21.99
CA GLN A 292 -5.32 -20.79 -22.79
C GLN A 292 -6.06 -21.32 -24.03
N GLN A 293 -7.35 -21.62 -23.92
CA GLN A 293 -8.18 -22.04 -25.06
C GLN A 293 -8.40 -20.90 -26.06
N THR A 294 -8.72 -19.68 -25.60
CA THR A 294 -8.88 -18.52 -26.50
C THR A 294 -7.58 -18.17 -27.20
N ASN A 295 -6.42 -18.33 -26.53
CA ASN A 295 -5.12 -18.12 -27.15
C ASN A 295 -4.79 -19.22 -28.17
N LYS A 296 -5.10 -20.50 -27.90
CA LYS A 296 -4.96 -21.59 -28.89
C LYS A 296 -5.84 -21.40 -30.12
N ILE A 297 -7.08 -20.94 -29.95
CA ILE A 297 -8.00 -20.68 -31.07
C ILE A 297 -7.49 -19.49 -31.91
N LYS A 298 -6.94 -18.44 -31.28
CA LYS A 298 -6.33 -17.31 -32.00
C LYS A 298 -5.05 -17.68 -32.75
N THR A 299 -4.21 -18.59 -32.23
CA THR A 299 -3.05 -19.12 -32.99
C THR A 299 -3.48 -20.07 -34.10
N SER A 300 -4.49 -20.90 -33.89
CA SER A 300 -5.02 -21.82 -34.93
C SER A 300 -5.70 -21.08 -36.08
N ASN A 301 -6.46 -20.02 -35.81
CA ASN A 301 -7.08 -19.22 -36.88
C ASN A 301 -6.06 -18.36 -37.66
N LYS A 302 -4.90 -18.04 -37.07
CA LYS A 302 -3.77 -17.43 -37.78
C LYS A 302 -2.97 -18.40 -38.65
N SER A 303 -2.99 -19.70 -38.36
CA SER A 303 -2.36 -20.71 -39.23
C SER A 303 -3.26 -21.10 -40.41
N VAL A 304 -4.59 -21.09 -40.24
CA VAL A 304 -5.54 -21.47 -41.32
C VAL A 304 -5.67 -20.37 -42.38
N THR A 305 -5.46 -19.10 -42.05
CA THR A 305 -5.53 -17.98 -43.02
C THR A 305 -4.27 -17.79 -43.86
N ARG A 306 -3.26 -18.68 -43.73
CA ARG A 306 -1.98 -18.55 -44.46
C ARG A 306 -1.67 -19.68 -45.43
N GLY A 307 -2.61 -20.59 -45.71
CA GLY A 307 -2.42 -21.65 -46.70
C GLY A 307 -3.71 -22.07 -47.39
N GLY A 308 -3.79 -21.82 -48.71
CA GLY A 308 -4.76 -22.46 -49.59
C GLY A 308 -5.75 -21.49 -50.25
N GLY A 309 -5.37 -20.97 -51.43
CA GLY A 309 -6.31 -20.37 -52.36
C GLY A 309 -6.98 -21.41 -53.26
N VAL A 310 -8.13 -20.98 -53.82
CA VAL A 310 -8.88 -21.52 -54.97
C VAL A 310 -9.89 -22.65 -54.69
N GLY A 311 -11.18 -22.40 -54.99
CA GLY A 311 -12.17 -23.46 -55.27
C GLY A 311 -13.65 -23.20 -54.89
N VAL A 312 -14.41 -22.55 -55.79
CA VAL A 312 -15.82 -22.78 -56.23
C VAL A 312 -16.88 -23.40 -55.27
N GLY A 313 -18.00 -22.65 -55.10
CA GLY A 313 -19.40 -23.12 -55.28
C GLY A 313 -20.12 -23.92 -54.16
N GLY A 314 -21.28 -23.41 -53.71
CA GLY A 314 -22.36 -24.21 -53.09
C GLY A 314 -22.97 -23.66 -51.79
N THR A 315 -24.21 -23.16 -51.87
CA THR A 315 -25.20 -23.12 -50.76
C THR A 315 -26.01 -24.43 -50.74
N PRO A 316 -26.86 -24.76 -49.73
CA PRO A 316 -27.00 -24.28 -48.33
C PRO A 316 -27.15 -25.45 -47.30
N ALA A 317 -27.21 -25.16 -45.99
CA ALA A 317 -28.11 -25.79 -45.00
C ALA A 317 -27.70 -25.43 -43.56
N GLY A 318 -28.68 -25.04 -42.75
CA GLY A 318 -28.49 -24.68 -41.35
C GLY A 318 -28.29 -25.87 -40.42
N ASN A 319 -27.86 -25.56 -39.20
CA ASN A 319 -28.36 -26.22 -38.00
C ASN A 319 -28.13 -25.31 -36.79
N ALA A 320 -29.24 -24.73 -36.32
CA ALA A 320 -29.35 -24.20 -34.99
C ALA A 320 -29.22 -25.38 -34.01
N ILE A 321 -28.13 -25.44 -33.26
CA ILE A 321 -28.00 -26.35 -32.12
C ILE A 321 -28.17 -25.53 -30.84
N SER A 322 -29.44 -25.41 -30.48
CA SER A 322 -30.03 -25.46 -29.14
C SER A 322 -29.10 -25.27 -27.93
N SER A 323 -29.37 -24.22 -27.15
CA SER A 323 -28.81 -23.91 -25.83
C SER A 323 -29.12 -24.94 -24.72
N ASN A 324 -29.69 -26.11 -25.03
CA ASN A 324 -30.07 -27.13 -24.02
C ASN A 324 -29.05 -28.28 -23.84
N ALA A 325 -27.83 -28.15 -24.34
CA ALA A 325 -26.78 -29.18 -24.19
C ALA A 325 -25.77 -28.93 -23.05
N ILE A 326 -25.85 -27.79 -22.36
CA ILE A 326 -24.89 -27.43 -21.29
C ILE A 326 -25.43 -27.78 -19.88
N GLU A 327 -26.73 -28.03 -19.74
CA GLU A 327 -27.37 -28.20 -18.42
C GLU A 327 -27.39 -29.65 -17.90
N ASN A 328 -27.07 -30.65 -18.73
CA ASN A 328 -27.15 -32.07 -18.37
C ASN A 328 -25.85 -32.73 -17.89
N ASN A 329 -24.77 -31.98 -17.66
CA ASN A 329 -23.50 -32.54 -17.16
C ASN A 329 -23.22 -32.24 -15.67
N TYR A 330 -24.20 -31.73 -14.92
CA TYR A 330 -24.01 -31.25 -13.54
C TYR A 330 -24.57 -32.16 -12.42
N LYS A 331 -24.90 -33.44 -12.68
CA LYS A 331 -25.50 -34.34 -11.66
C LYS A 331 -24.84 -35.70 -11.42
N ALA A 332 -23.60 -35.91 -11.88
CA ALA A 332 -22.93 -37.21 -11.68
C ALA A 332 -21.49 -37.07 -11.22
N LYS A 333 -21.28 -36.46 -10.05
CA LYS A 333 -20.09 -36.74 -9.22
C LYS A 333 -20.25 -36.17 -7.82
N TYR A 334 -20.04 -37.01 -6.81
CA TYR A 334 -19.95 -36.74 -5.37
C TYR A 334 -21.26 -36.84 -4.57
N HIS A 335 -21.72 -38.08 -4.43
CA HIS A 335 -21.99 -38.65 -3.11
C HIS A 335 -20.66 -38.92 -2.38
#